data_AF-A0A7G8QT21-F1
#
_entry.id   AF-A0A7G8QT21-F1
#
_cell.length_a   1.000
_cell.length_b   1.000
_cell.length_c   1.000
_cell.angle_alpha   90.00
_cell.angle_beta   90.00
_cell.angle_gamma   90.00
#
_symmetry.space_group_name_H-M   'P 1'
#
loop_
_entity.id
_entity.type
_entity.pdbx_description
1 polymer ?
#
loop_
_entity_poly.entity_id
_entity_poly.type
_entity_poly.pdbx_seq_one_letter_code
_entity_poly.pdbx_strand_id
1 'polypeptide(L)'
;MAKEQTDRTTLDLFATERRPGRPKTNPLARDEQLRINKRNQLKRDKVRGLKRVELKLNAEAVDALNELAEARNMNRSDLIEEILMTQLAALHRQDKA
;
A
#
# COMPACT_ATOMS: atom_id res chain seq x y z
N MET A 1 9.05 45.67 -13.12
CA MET A 1 9.48 44.34 -12.64
C MET A 1 9.86 43.51 -13.85
N ALA A 2 11.14 43.44 -14.20
CA ALA A 2 11.61 42.59 -15.29
C ALA A 2 11.41 41.12 -14.87
N LYS A 3 10.49 40.41 -15.53
CA LYS A 3 10.35 38.96 -15.33
C LYS A 3 11.41 38.29 -16.19
N GLU A 4 12.37 37.66 -15.53
CA GLU A 4 13.37 36.84 -16.19
C GLU A 4 12.69 35.64 -16.85
N GLN A 5 12.78 35.55 -18.18
CA GLN A 5 12.13 34.54 -19.00
C GLN A 5 13.05 33.32 -19.10
N THR A 6 13.30 32.64 -17.99
CA THR A 6 14.15 31.44 -18.00
C THR A 6 13.37 30.24 -18.51
N ASP A 7 13.97 29.50 -19.45
CA ASP A 7 13.46 28.20 -19.91
C ASP A 7 13.32 27.27 -18.69
N ARG A 8 12.10 26.78 -18.47
CA ARG A 8 11.75 25.90 -17.35
C ARG A 8 11.76 24.42 -17.75
N THR A 9 11.91 24.14 -19.03
CA THR A 9 11.77 22.80 -19.61
C THR A 9 13.11 22.17 -19.94
N THR A 10 14.10 22.97 -20.33
CA THR A 10 15.46 22.49 -20.62
C THR A 10 16.29 22.42 -19.34
N LEU A 11 16.93 21.27 -19.10
CA LEU A 11 17.83 21.08 -17.97
C LEU A 11 19.12 21.87 -18.20
N ASP A 12 19.30 22.95 -17.44
CA ASP A 12 20.56 23.69 -17.42
C ASP A 12 21.62 22.90 -16.62
N LEU A 13 22.57 22.31 -17.35
CA LEU A 13 23.65 21.48 -16.80
C LEU A 13 24.76 22.30 -16.12
N PHE A 14 24.77 23.63 -16.29
CA PHE A 14 25.82 24.51 -15.78
C PHE A 14 25.34 25.36 -14.58
N ALA A 15 24.06 25.32 -14.23
CA ALA A 15 23.51 26.02 -13.07
C ALA A 15 23.90 25.31 -11.76
N THR A 16 24.74 25.96 -10.95
CA THR A 16 25.12 25.51 -9.59
C THR A 16 24.06 25.82 -8.54
N GLU A 17 23.19 26.80 -8.78
CA GLU A 17 22.17 27.26 -7.82
C GLU A 17 20.83 26.54 -8.00
N ARG A 18 20.25 26.08 -6.88
CA ARG A 18 18.96 25.39 -6.87
C ARG A 18 17.82 26.41 -6.96
N ARG A 19 17.07 26.41 -8.07
CA ARG A 19 15.91 27.28 -8.26
C ARG A 19 14.76 26.94 -7.28
N PRO A 20 14.10 27.95 -6.68
CA PRO A 20 12.90 27.74 -5.86
C PRO A 20 11.79 27.07 -6.69
N GLY A 21 11.23 25.97 -6.18
CA GLY A 21 10.17 25.22 -6.85
C GLY A 21 10.58 23.88 -7.47
N ARG A 22 11.88 23.52 -7.46
CA ARG A 22 12.28 22.13 -7.73
C ARG A 22 12.02 21.30 -6.46
N PRO A 23 11.06 20.35 -6.44
CA PRO A 23 10.88 19.47 -5.30
C PRO A 23 12.22 18.79 -5.03
N LYS A 24 12.67 18.83 -3.77
CA LYS A 24 13.85 18.08 -3.33
C LYS A 24 13.59 16.64 -3.75
N THR A 25 14.39 16.13 -4.69
CA THR A 25 14.61 14.67 -4.79
C THR A 25 14.80 14.21 -3.36
N ASN A 26 14.03 13.21 -2.91
CA ASN A 26 13.96 12.81 -1.50
C ASN A 26 15.37 12.88 -0.90
N PRO A 27 15.60 13.69 0.15
CA PRO A 27 16.95 13.94 0.67
C PRO A 27 17.62 12.67 1.21
N LEU A 28 16.85 11.59 1.38
CA LEU A 28 17.29 10.30 1.86
C LEU A 28 17.63 9.38 0.70
N ALA A 29 18.63 8.52 0.92
CA ALA A 29 18.92 7.42 0.01
C ALA A 29 17.72 6.46 -0.11
N ARG A 30 17.65 5.74 -1.23
CA ARG A 30 16.53 4.83 -1.54
C ARG A 30 16.29 3.80 -0.41
N ASP A 31 17.35 3.24 0.15
CA ASP A 31 17.26 2.24 1.21
C ASP A 31 16.68 2.82 2.50
N GLU A 32 17.05 4.04 2.83
CA GLU A 32 16.53 4.74 4.01
C GLU A 32 15.06 5.11 3.80
N GLN A 33 14.70 5.56 2.60
CA GLN A 33 13.30 5.80 2.22
C GLN A 33 12.46 4.53 2.37
N LEU A 34 12.95 3.37 1.91
CA LEU A 34 12.23 2.09 2.03
C LEU A 34 12.01 1.71 3.50
N ARG A 35 13.02 1.88 4.36
CA ARG A 35 12.90 1.63 5.81
C ARG A 35 11.85 2.51 6.46
N ILE A 36 11.84 3.81 6.15
CA ILE A 36 10.86 4.76 6.69
C ILE A 36 9.45 4.43 6.20
N ASN A 37 9.29 4.15 4.90
CA ASN A 37 8.01 3.76 4.33
C ASN A 37 7.45 2.49 4.97
N LYS A 38 8.30 1.49 5.22
CA LYS A 38 7.91 0.26 5.91
C LYS A 38 7.48 0.54 7.35
N ARG A 39 8.23 1.37 8.09
CA ARG A 39 7.86 1.76 9.45
C ARG A 39 6.52 2.50 9.48
N ASN A 40 6.28 3.40 8.54
CA ASN A 40 5.01 4.13 8.43
C ASN A 40 3.85 3.22 8.07
N GLN A 41 4.07 2.23 7.19
CA GLN A 41 3.08 1.18 6.90
C GLN A 41 2.69 0.45 8.20
N LEU A 42 3.67 -0.10 8.92
CA LEU A 42 3.42 -0.83 10.17
C LEU A 42 2.72 0.03 11.23
N LYS A 43 3.08 1.32 11.34
CA LYS A 43 2.42 2.26 12.26
C LYS A 43 0.94 2.46 11.87
N ARG A 44 0.63 2.64 10.58
CA ARG A 44 -0.76 2.77 10.11
C ARG A 44 -1.54 1.49 10.36
N ASP A 45 -0.97 0.34 10.06
CA ASP A 45 -1.63 -0.95 10.24
C ASP A 45 -1.95 -1.18 11.72
N LYS A 46 -0.99 -0.90 12.61
CA LYS A 46 -1.18 -0.96 14.07
C LYS A 46 -2.29 -0.03 14.56
N VAL A 47 -2.33 1.21 14.08
CA VAL A 47 -3.37 2.19 14.45
C VAL A 47 -4.75 1.73 13.97
N ARG A 48 -4.83 1.08 12.81
CA ARG A 48 -6.07 0.52 12.27
C ARG A 48 -6.46 -0.83 12.89
N GLY A 49 -5.68 -1.35 13.84
CA GLY A 49 -5.92 -2.67 14.44
C GLY A 49 -5.68 -3.86 13.50
N LEU A 50 -5.07 -3.63 12.34
CA LEU A 50 -4.78 -4.67 11.36
C LEU A 50 -3.69 -5.61 11.90
N LYS A 51 -3.96 -6.92 11.84
CA LYS A 51 -3.00 -7.96 12.21
C LYS A 51 -2.74 -8.85 11.00
N ARG A 52 -1.47 -9.11 10.70
CA ARG A 52 -1.08 -10.01 9.62
C ARG A 52 -1.00 -11.43 10.16
N VAL A 53 -1.73 -12.35 9.55
CA VAL A 53 -1.69 -13.79 9.84
C VAL A 53 -1.04 -14.49 8.66
N GLU A 54 -0.08 -15.37 8.93
CA GLU A 54 0.54 -16.22 7.91
C GLU A 54 -0.08 -17.62 8.00
N LEU A 55 -0.57 -18.14 6.88
CA LEU A 55 -1.30 -19.40 6.79
C LEU A 55 -0.68 -20.25 5.68
N LYS A 56 -0.56 -21.55 5.92
CA LYS A 56 -0.23 -22.54 4.88
C LYS A 56 -1.54 -23.18 4.43
N LEU A 57 -1.80 -23.15 3.13
CA LEU A 57 -3.01 -23.68 2.50
C LEU A 57 -2.61 -24.60 1.35
N ASN A 58 -3.53 -25.47 0.95
CA ASN A 58 -3.36 -26.30 -0.24
C ASN A 58 -3.34 -25.40 -1.49
N ALA A 59 -2.51 -25.75 -2.47
CA ALA A 59 -2.36 -24.96 -3.69
C ALA A 59 -3.70 -24.77 -4.43
N GLU A 60 -4.45 -25.85 -4.60
CA GLU A 60 -5.78 -25.85 -5.24
C GLU A 60 -6.76 -24.88 -4.56
N ALA A 61 -6.72 -24.80 -3.22
CA ALA A 61 -7.58 -23.89 -2.47
C ALA A 61 -7.19 -22.42 -2.70
N VAL A 62 -5.88 -22.13 -2.84
CA VAL A 62 -5.39 -20.79 -3.15
C VAL A 62 -5.78 -20.38 -4.57
N ASP A 63 -5.70 -21.30 -5.52
CA ASP A 63 -6.08 -21.05 -6.91
C ASP A 63 -7.57 -20.75 -7.04
N ALA A 64 -8.43 -21.57 -6.41
CA ALA A 64 -9.87 -21.32 -6.36
C ALA A 64 -10.21 -19.96 -5.71
N LEU A 65 -9.48 -19.55 -4.67
CA LEU A 65 -9.65 -18.23 -4.04
C LEU A 65 -9.23 -17.09 -4.96
N ASN A 66 -8.17 -17.25 -5.75
CA ASN A 66 -7.75 -16.25 -6.74
C ASN A 66 -8.81 -16.09 -7.83
N GLU A 67 -9.30 -17.19 -8.41
CA GLU A 67 -10.34 -17.17 -9.44
C GLU A 67 -11.63 -16.48 -8.96
N LEU A 68 -12.07 -16.80 -7.73
CA LEU A 68 -13.23 -16.16 -7.11
C LEU A 68 -13.01 -14.65 -6.86
N ALA A 69 -11.81 -14.26 -6.45
CA ALA A 69 -11.46 -12.86 -6.22
C ALA A 69 -11.44 -12.07 -7.54
N GLU A 70 -10.87 -12.65 -8.60
CA GLU A 70 -10.86 -12.08 -9.95
C GLU A 70 -12.28 -11.95 -10.52
N ALA A 71 -13.10 -13.00 -10.41
CA ALA A 71 -14.49 -12.97 -10.87
C ALA A 71 -15.33 -11.88 -10.17
N ARG A 72 -15.00 -11.56 -8.91
CA ARG A 72 -15.65 -10.51 -8.12
C ARG A 72 -14.95 -9.15 -8.23
N ASN A 73 -13.87 -9.06 -9.02
CA ASN A 73 -13.04 -7.86 -9.18
C ASN A 73 -12.59 -7.24 -7.84
N MET A 74 -12.18 -8.10 -6.90
CA MET A 74 -11.74 -7.71 -5.55
C MET A 74 -10.39 -8.32 -5.22
N ASN A 75 -9.70 -7.74 -4.23
CA ASN A 75 -8.43 -8.28 -3.79
C ASN A 75 -8.66 -9.56 -2.98
N ARG A 76 -7.79 -10.56 -3.12
CA ARG A 76 -7.90 -11.84 -2.40
C ARG A 76 -7.98 -11.67 -0.89
N SER A 77 -7.24 -10.70 -0.33
CA SER A 77 -7.27 -10.41 1.11
C SER A 77 -8.65 -9.98 1.58
N ASP A 78 -9.33 -9.14 0.81
CA ASP A 78 -10.64 -8.60 1.15
C ASP A 78 -11.71 -9.70 1.06
N LEU A 79 -11.62 -10.58 0.05
CA LEU A 79 -12.47 -11.77 -0.07
C LEU A 79 -12.33 -12.70 1.14
N ILE A 80 -11.09 -12.97 1.58
CA ILE A 80 -10.83 -13.83 2.74
C ILE A 80 -11.40 -13.20 4.02
N GLU A 81 -11.25 -11.89 4.20
CA GLU A 81 -11.83 -11.17 5.34
C GLU A 81 -13.36 -11.28 5.36
N GLU A 82 -14.02 -11.06 4.23
CA GLU A 82 -15.48 -11.19 4.10
C GLU A 82 -15.97 -12.60 4.44
N ILE A 83 -15.30 -13.63 3.91
CA ILE A 83 -15.64 -15.04 4.18
C ILE A 83 -15.48 -15.35 5.68
N LEU A 84 -14.36 -14.94 6.29
CA LEU A 84 -14.09 -15.19 7.71
C LEU A 84 -15.12 -14.51 8.61
N MET A 85 -15.44 -13.24 8.34
CA MET A 85 -16.43 -12.50 9.13
C MET A 85 -17.83 -13.12 9.00
N THR A 86 -18.21 -13.56 7.80
CA THR A 86 -19.49 -14.22 7.56
C THR A 86 -19.59 -15.53 8.32
N GLN A 87 -18.54 -16.36 8.27
CA GLN A 87 -18.52 -17.65 8.97
C GLN A 87 -18.49 -17.49 10.50
N LEU A 88 -17.70 -16.55 11.03
CA LEU A 88 -17.69 -16.24 12.46
C LEU A 88 -19.06 -15.75 12.95
N ALA A 89 -19.75 -14.93 12.16
CA ALA A 89 -21.10 -14.48 12.49
C ALA A 89 -22.11 -15.65 12.49
N ALA A 90 -21.98 -16.61 11.57
CA ALA A 90 -22.84 -17.79 11.51
C ALA A 90 -22.62 -18.71 12.73
N LEU A 91 -21.36 -18.99 13.08
CA LEU A 91 -21.00 -19.82 14.23
C LEU A 91 -21.48 -19.20 15.55
N HIS A 92 -21.26 -17.90 15.75
CA HIS A 92 -21.76 -17.20 16.95
C HIS A 92 -23.28 -17.22 17.12
N ARG A 93 -24.05 -17.38 16.03
CA ARG A 93 -25.51 -17.54 16.11
C ARG A 93 -25.89 -18.95 16.52
N GLN A 94 -25.15 -19.96 16.08
CA GLN A 94 -25.40 -21.36 16.43
C GLN A 94 -25.12 -21.63 17.92
N ASP A 95 -24.08 -21.02 18.49
CA ASP A 95 -23.74 -21.20 19.91
C ASP A 95 -24.72 -20.50 20.89
N LYS A 96 -25.58 -19.61 20.39
CA LYS A 96 -26.57 -18.88 21.18
C LYS A 96 -27.99 -19.49 21.11
N ALA A 97 -28.19 -20.48 20.24
CA ALA A 97 -29.44 -21.21 20.08
C ALA A 97 -29.42 -22.50 20.91
#